data_AF-A0A822IY70-F1
#
_entry.id   AF-A0A822IY70-F1
#
_cell.length_a   1.000
_cell.length_b   1.000
_cell.length_c   1.000
_cell.angle_alpha   90.00
_cell.angle_beta   90.00
_cell.angle_gamma   90.00
#
_symmetry.space_group_name_H-M   'P 1'
#
loop_
_entity.id
_entity.type
_entity.pdbx_description
1 polymer ?
#
loop_
_entity_poly.entity_id
_entity_poly.type
_entity_poly.pdbx_seq_one_letter_code
_entity_poly.pdbx_strand_id
1 'polypeptide(L)'
;LEAYEKYPTTLEDHFGGSQRATVCSIAAGGATALATGHSQAGLSAWYLSMYLHKEAHGRLGFFGYDLQDQCGATNVFSIASDEGCIGECRGANYPNYAMNVGHQGGYTAVVSAAHAGKDAFCVNPLVKTCFADELINFDFADPRAAFGKAALREWDRCAGERAFVIPAK
;
A
#
# COMPACT_ATOMS: atom_id res chain seq x y z
N LEU A 1 -7.98 -13.06 -9.10
CA LEU A 1 -7.32 -14.36 -9.42
C LEU A 1 -7.59 -14.77 -10.85
N GLU A 2 -8.84 -14.90 -11.27
CA GLU A 2 -9.20 -15.27 -12.65
C GLU A 2 -8.51 -14.46 -13.75
N ALA A 3 -8.26 -13.16 -13.55
CA ALA A 3 -7.51 -12.35 -14.52
C ALA A 3 -6.10 -12.91 -14.80
N TYR A 4 -5.40 -13.40 -13.78
CA TYR A 4 -4.11 -14.05 -13.94
C TYR A 4 -4.22 -15.42 -14.63
N GLU A 5 -5.36 -16.10 -14.52
CA GLU A 5 -5.59 -17.41 -15.17
C GLU A 5 -5.99 -17.24 -16.64
N LYS A 6 -6.83 -16.23 -16.92
CA LYS A 6 -7.36 -15.94 -18.26
C LYS A 6 -6.35 -15.23 -19.15
N TYR A 7 -5.44 -14.43 -18.57
CA TYR A 7 -4.46 -13.63 -19.30
C TYR A 7 -3.03 -14.01 -18.85
N PRO A 8 -2.37 -14.97 -19.53
CA PRO A 8 -1.04 -15.45 -19.15
C PRO A 8 0.01 -14.34 -19.09
N THR A 9 -0.09 -13.32 -19.95
CA THR A 9 0.80 -12.16 -19.93
C THR A 9 0.69 -11.36 -18.64
N THR A 10 -0.50 -11.29 -18.03
CA THR A 10 -0.70 -10.65 -16.72
C THR A 10 -0.03 -11.46 -15.60
N LEU A 11 -0.06 -12.80 -15.69
CA LEU A 11 0.64 -13.68 -14.75
C LEU A 11 2.17 -13.63 -14.94
N GLU A 12 2.64 -13.49 -16.17
CA GLU A 12 4.06 -13.34 -16.50
C GLU A 12 4.62 -11.99 -16.03
N ASP A 13 3.88 -10.90 -16.23
CA ASP A 13 4.27 -9.56 -15.76
C ASP A 13 4.39 -9.53 -14.22
N HIS A 14 3.36 -10.03 -13.53
CA HIS A 14 3.42 -10.27 -12.09
C HIS A 14 3.89 -11.69 -11.77
N PHE A 15 5.08 -12.05 -12.26
CA PHE A 15 5.67 -13.38 -12.07
C PHE A 15 5.82 -13.77 -10.59
N GLY A 16 6.07 -12.80 -9.72
CA GLY A 16 6.21 -13.01 -8.28
C GLY A 16 4.85 -13.22 -7.60
N GLY A 17 4.71 -14.31 -6.84
CA GLY A 17 3.49 -14.58 -6.06
C GLY A 17 3.10 -13.44 -5.13
N SER A 18 4.09 -12.80 -4.49
CA SER A 18 3.91 -11.65 -3.62
C SER A 18 3.31 -10.44 -4.33
N GLN A 19 3.66 -10.20 -5.60
CA GLN A 19 3.09 -9.11 -6.39
C GLN A 19 1.59 -9.37 -6.61
N ARG A 20 1.24 -10.60 -7.01
CA ARG A 20 -0.15 -11.00 -7.24
C ARG A 20 -0.99 -10.94 -5.96
N ALA A 21 -0.42 -11.42 -4.85
CA ALA A 21 -1.03 -11.37 -3.53
C ALA A 21 -1.32 -9.93 -3.10
N THR A 22 -0.34 -9.04 -3.23
CA THR A 22 -0.47 -7.60 -2.99
C THR A 22 -1.60 -7.00 -3.84
N VAL A 23 -1.61 -7.25 -5.15
CA VAL A 23 -2.61 -6.64 -6.06
C VAL A 23 -4.02 -7.14 -5.77
N CYS A 24 -4.21 -8.44 -5.55
CA CYS A 24 -5.53 -9.00 -5.26
C CYS A 24 -6.09 -8.48 -3.92
N SER A 25 -5.25 -8.42 -2.89
CA SER A 25 -5.65 -7.97 -1.56
C SER A 25 -5.89 -6.46 -1.50
N ILE A 26 -5.12 -5.64 -2.22
CA ILE A 26 -5.43 -4.21 -2.42
C ILE A 26 -6.81 -4.05 -3.04
N ALA A 27 -7.14 -4.81 -4.09
CA ALA A 27 -8.43 -4.72 -4.75
C ALA A 27 -9.58 -5.13 -3.82
N ALA A 28 -9.46 -6.25 -3.12
CA ALA A 28 -10.48 -6.75 -2.20
C ALA A 28 -10.67 -5.82 -0.98
N GLY A 29 -9.57 -5.43 -0.34
CA GLY A 29 -9.57 -4.54 0.82
C GLY A 29 -10.05 -3.14 0.46
N GLY A 30 -9.57 -2.57 -0.64
CA GLY A 30 -9.97 -1.26 -1.13
C GLY A 30 -11.45 -1.20 -1.52
N ALA A 31 -11.96 -2.21 -2.23
CA ALA A 31 -13.39 -2.28 -2.57
C ALA A 31 -14.28 -2.36 -1.33
N THR A 32 -13.88 -3.17 -0.34
CA THR A 32 -14.63 -3.29 0.92
C THR A 32 -14.57 -2.00 1.73
N ALA A 33 -13.41 -1.35 1.81
CA ALA A 33 -13.25 -0.05 2.47
C ALA A 33 -14.11 1.04 1.80
N LEU A 34 -14.14 1.11 0.47
CA LEU A 34 -15.00 2.05 -0.27
C LEU A 34 -16.49 1.81 0.05
N ALA A 35 -16.93 0.55 -0.04
CA ALA A 35 -18.32 0.17 0.20
C ALA A 35 -18.79 0.49 1.63
N THR A 36 -17.92 0.29 2.61
CA THR A 36 -18.26 0.43 4.04
C THR A 36 -17.92 1.81 4.62
N GLY A 37 -16.98 2.53 4.02
CA GLY A 37 -16.36 3.70 4.65
C GLY A 37 -15.57 3.36 5.91
N HIS A 38 -15.05 2.12 6.05
CA HIS A 38 -14.38 1.66 7.27
C HIS A 38 -13.10 0.88 6.95
N SER A 39 -11.95 1.40 7.40
CA SER A 39 -10.63 0.81 7.11
C SER A 39 -10.46 -0.60 7.68
N GLN A 40 -10.91 -0.86 8.91
CA GLN A 40 -10.85 -2.21 9.50
C GLN A 40 -11.64 -3.26 8.71
N ALA A 41 -12.82 -2.92 8.18
CA ALA A 41 -13.54 -3.84 7.29
C ALA A 41 -12.74 -4.12 6.01
N GLY A 42 -12.08 -3.09 5.47
CA GLY A 42 -11.12 -3.25 4.38
C GLY A 42 -9.93 -4.15 4.73
N LEU A 43 -9.35 -4.01 5.93
CA LEU A 43 -8.26 -4.88 6.39
C LEU A 43 -8.73 -6.33 6.60
N SER A 44 -9.94 -6.55 7.11
CA SER A 44 -10.52 -7.90 7.14
C SER A 44 -10.62 -8.52 5.75
N ALA A 45 -11.06 -7.76 4.75
CA ALA A 45 -11.15 -8.23 3.37
C ALA A 45 -9.78 -8.44 2.72
N TRP A 46 -8.78 -7.64 3.07
CA TRP A 46 -7.38 -7.89 2.70
C TRP A 46 -6.94 -9.29 3.15
N TYR A 47 -7.11 -9.60 4.44
CA TYR A 47 -6.66 -10.87 4.99
C TYR A 47 -7.48 -12.05 4.47
N LEU A 48 -8.79 -11.88 4.29
CA LEU A 48 -9.62 -12.89 3.63
C LEU A 48 -9.15 -13.17 2.19
N SER A 49 -8.77 -12.12 1.44
CA SER A 49 -8.22 -12.29 0.09
C SER A 49 -6.93 -13.10 0.09
N MET A 50 -6.08 -12.96 1.12
CA MET A 50 -4.85 -13.73 1.22
C MET A 50 -5.13 -15.21 1.48
N TYR A 51 -6.08 -15.53 2.37
CA TYR A 51 -6.48 -16.91 2.63
C TYR A 51 -7.07 -17.57 1.38
N LEU A 52 -8.01 -16.91 0.71
CA LEU A 52 -8.62 -17.46 -0.50
C LEU A 52 -7.60 -17.64 -1.63
N HIS A 53 -6.65 -16.71 -1.79
CA HIS A 53 -5.59 -16.84 -2.80
C HIS A 53 -4.68 -18.04 -2.51
N LYS A 54 -4.27 -18.21 -1.25
CA LYS A 54 -3.44 -19.34 -0.82
C LYS A 54 -4.10 -20.67 -1.17
N GLU A 55 -5.38 -20.82 -0.85
CA GLU A 55 -6.13 -22.05 -1.14
C GLU A 55 -6.42 -22.23 -2.64
N ALA A 56 -6.73 -21.15 -3.36
CA ALA A 56 -7.06 -21.24 -4.79
C ALA A 56 -5.88 -21.71 -5.65
N HIS A 57 -4.67 -21.23 -5.37
CA HIS A 57 -3.49 -21.49 -6.22
C HIS A 57 -2.45 -22.42 -5.59
N GLY A 58 -2.68 -22.89 -4.36
CA GLY A 58 -1.73 -23.69 -3.59
C GLY A 58 -0.40 -22.96 -3.31
N ARG A 59 -0.40 -21.62 -3.40
CA ARG A 59 0.75 -20.74 -3.20
C ARG A 59 0.26 -19.32 -2.87
N LEU A 60 1.14 -18.51 -2.29
CA LEU A 60 0.86 -17.10 -2.03
C LEU A 60 2.05 -16.22 -2.43
N GLY A 61 2.90 -15.84 -1.47
CA GLY A 61 4.07 -14.99 -1.68
C GLY A 61 5.40 -15.69 -1.41
N PHE A 62 6.43 -14.89 -1.15
CA PHE A 62 7.76 -15.37 -0.74
C PHE A 62 7.73 -16.01 0.67
N PHE A 63 8.85 -16.60 1.09
CA PHE A 63 8.97 -17.21 2.42
C PHE A 63 8.70 -16.19 3.55
N GLY A 64 7.62 -16.41 4.30
CA GLY A 64 7.22 -15.50 5.38
C GLY A 64 6.50 -14.23 4.91
N TYR A 65 6.13 -14.13 3.62
CA TYR A 65 5.28 -13.05 3.11
C TYR A 65 4.03 -12.90 3.97
N ASP A 66 3.40 -14.03 4.32
CA ASP A 66 2.11 -14.08 5.00
C ASP A 66 2.19 -14.07 6.53
N LEU A 67 3.33 -13.69 7.13
CA LEU A 67 3.43 -13.56 8.60
C LEU A 67 2.30 -12.69 9.15
N GLN A 68 2.15 -11.49 8.60
CA GLN A 68 1.09 -10.58 9.01
C GLN A 68 -0.29 -11.00 8.55
N ASP A 69 -0.39 -11.75 7.45
CA ASP A 69 -1.68 -12.20 6.96
C ASP A 69 -2.23 -13.34 7.80
N GLN A 70 -1.39 -14.24 8.33
CA GLN A 70 -1.82 -15.27 9.29
C GLN A 70 -2.21 -14.66 10.64
N CYS A 71 -1.51 -13.61 11.11
CA CYS A 71 -1.92 -12.85 12.30
C CYS A 71 -3.10 -11.90 12.02
N GLY A 72 -3.40 -11.62 10.75
CA GLY A 72 -4.20 -10.49 10.32
C GLY A 72 -5.62 -10.53 10.86
N ALA A 73 -6.37 -11.60 10.57
CA ALA A 73 -7.78 -11.71 10.95
C ALA A 73 -8.03 -11.57 12.46
N THR A 74 -7.19 -12.21 13.29
CA THR A 74 -7.31 -12.10 14.76
C THR A 74 -6.97 -10.70 15.26
N ASN A 75 -6.04 -10.01 14.60
CA ASN A 75 -5.57 -8.70 15.03
C ASN A 75 -6.31 -7.51 14.42
N VAL A 76 -7.24 -7.68 13.47
CA VAL A 76 -8.03 -6.56 12.90
C VAL A 76 -8.84 -5.86 13.99
N PHE A 77 -9.58 -6.64 14.80
CA PHE A 77 -10.47 -6.14 15.85
C PHE A 77 -9.98 -6.45 17.26
N SER A 78 -8.72 -6.89 17.40
CA SER A 78 -8.13 -7.06 18.73
C SER A 78 -8.06 -5.72 19.45
N ILE A 79 -8.19 -5.78 20.77
CA ILE A 79 -8.00 -4.66 21.70
C ILE A 79 -6.86 -4.94 22.68
N ALA A 80 -6.09 -6.02 22.44
CA ALA A 80 -4.91 -6.35 23.24
C ALA A 80 -3.77 -5.36 22.95
N SER A 81 -2.80 -5.31 23.87
CA SER A 81 -1.76 -4.28 23.97
C SER A 81 -1.08 -3.92 22.65
N ASP A 82 -0.48 -4.89 22.00
CA ASP A 82 0.38 -4.77 20.82
C ASP A 82 -0.25 -5.40 19.57
N GLU A 83 -1.53 -5.78 19.67
CA GLU A 83 -2.36 -6.27 18.58
C GLU A 83 -3.34 -5.21 18.10
N GLY A 84 -3.99 -4.49 19.01
CA GLY A 84 -5.09 -3.58 18.69
C GLY A 84 -4.64 -2.20 18.24
N CYS A 85 -4.97 -1.83 16.99
CA CYS A 85 -4.81 -0.46 16.50
C CYS A 85 -5.76 -0.19 15.32
N ILE A 86 -6.31 1.03 15.22
CA ILE A 86 -7.11 1.47 14.07
C ILE A 86 -6.24 1.53 12.81
N GLY A 87 -6.80 1.19 11.65
CA GLY A 87 -6.05 1.06 10.40
C GLY A 87 -5.23 2.33 10.06
N GLU A 88 -5.80 3.49 10.35
CA GLU A 88 -5.24 4.82 10.16
C GLU A 88 -3.98 5.09 11.01
N CYS A 89 -3.86 4.40 12.15
CA CYS A 89 -2.76 4.56 13.11
C CYS A 89 -1.77 3.38 13.11
N ARG A 90 -2.00 2.36 12.28
CA ARG A 90 -0.99 1.32 12.03
C ARG A 90 0.14 1.89 11.17
N GLY A 91 1.26 1.18 11.13
CA GLY A 91 2.40 1.57 10.31
C GLY A 91 3.49 0.52 10.33
N ALA A 92 4.67 0.87 9.81
CA ALA A 92 5.81 -0.04 9.74
C ALA A 92 6.33 -0.52 11.11
N ASN A 93 5.91 0.11 12.22
CA ASN A 93 6.26 -0.32 13.57
C ASN A 93 5.14 -1.10 14.29
N TYR A 94 4.00 -1.31 13.63
CA TYR A 94 3.00 -2.26 14.14
C TYR A 94 3.59 -3.67 14.08
N PRO A 95 3.58 -4.49 15.15
CA PRO A 95 4.48 -5.64 15.28
C PRO A 95 4.47 -6.61 14.11
N ASN A 96 3.29 -6.96 13.58
CA ASN A 96 3.22 -7.89 12.46
C ASN A 96 3.68 -7.25 11.13
N TYR A 97 3.65 -5.92 10.99
CA TYR A 97 3.92 -5.20 9.73
C TYR A 97 5.40 -4.79 9.57
N ALA A 98 6.25 -5.14 10.54
CA ALA A 98 7.59 -4.59 10.67
C ALA A 98 8.65 -5.18 9.73
N MET A 99 8.32 -6.23 8.97
CA MET A 99 9.34 -7.02 8.27
C MET A 99 9.10 -7.18 6.77
N ASN A 100 7.85 -7.32 6.33
CA ASN A 100 7.58 -7.90 5.01
C ASN A 100 7.12 -6.85 3.98
N VAL A 101 7.70 -6.93 2.78
CA VAL A 101 7.30 -6.11 1.63
C VAL A 101 5.94 -6.52 1.06
N GLY A 102 5.34 -5.67 0.21
CA GLY A 102 4.08 -5.98 -0.48
C GLY A 102 2.81 -5.80 0.36
N HIS A 103 2.88 -5.02 1.44
CA HIS A 103 1.76 -4.83 2.36
C HIS A 103 1.52 -3.36 2.70
N GLN A 104 2.52 -2.68 3.26
CA GLN A 104 2.37 -1.32 3.83
C GLN A 104 1.73 -0.31 2.86
N GLY A 105 2.21 -0.22 1.61
CA GLY A 105 1.61 0.66 0.60
C GLY A 105 0.16 0.26 0.24
N GLY A 106 -0.15 -1.03 0.30
CA GLY A 106 -1.51 -1.54 0.12
C GLY A 106 -2.43 -1.20 1.28
N TYR A 107 -1.96 -1.26 2.52
CA TYR A 107 -2.72 -0.80 3.69
C TYR A 107 -3.03 0.70 3.62
N THR A 108 -2.08 1.51 3.15
CA THR A 108 -2.34 2.94 2.89
C THR A 108 -3.46 3.13 1.86
N ALA A 109 -3.53 2.28 0.82
CA ALA A 109 -4.60 2.31 -0.16
C ALA A 109 -5.96 1.91 0.46
N VAL A 110 -5.99 0.88 1.32
CA VAL A 110 -7.21 0.47 2.05
C VAL A 110 -7.71 1.57 2.97
N VAL A 111 -6.82 2.22 3.73
CA VAL A 111 -7.18 3.37 4.57
C VAL A 111 -7.70 4.52 3.72
N SER A 112 -6.97 4.91 2.67
CA SER A 112 -7.39 6.00 1.78
C SER A 112 -8.75 5.72 1.13
N ALA A 113 -9.01 4.46 0.76
CA ALA A 113 -10.29 4.01 0.21
C ALA A 113 -11.47 4.16 1.19
N ALA A 114 -11.26 4.00 2.49
CA ALA A 114 -12.32 4.21 3.49
C ALA A 114 -12.80 5.66 3.56
N HIS A 115 -11.87 6.61 3.33
CA HIS A 115 -12.12 8.05 3.40
C HIS A 115 -12.46 8.69 2.05
N ALA A 116 -12.09 8.05 0.94
CA ALA A 116 -12.24 8.60 -0.41
C ALA A 116 -13.69 9.00 -0.72
N GLY A 117 -13.87 10.23 -1.18
CA GLY A 117 -15.19 10.80 -1.50
C GLY A 117 -16.05 11.19 -0.30
N LYS A 118 -15.54 11.05 0.93
CA LYS A 118 -16.26 11.34 2.18
C LYS A 118 -15.53 12.36 3.06
N ASP A 119 -14.22 12.17 3.23
CA ASP A 119 -13.40 12.98 4.14
C ASP A 119 -12.28 13.74 3.43
N ALA A 120 -11.87 14.89 3.98
CA ALA A 120 -10.78 15.69 3.44
C ALA A 120 -9.37 15.11 3.75
N PHE A 121 -9.26 14.27 4.78
CA PHE A 121 -8.02 13.65 5.25
C PHE A 121 -8.31 12.30 5.90
N CYS A 122 -7.31 11.43 6.03
CA CYS A 122 -7.50 10.10 6.63
C CYS A 122 -7.23 10.08 8.14
N VAL A 123 -6.14 10.73 8.60
CA VAL A 123 -5.74 10.69 10.03
C VAL A 123 -5.36 12.04 10.60
N ASN A 124 -4.68 12.89 9.83
CA ASN A 124 -4.16 14.16 10.33
C ASN A 124 -4.40 15.30 9.31
N PRO A 125 -5.23 16.31 9.64
CA PRO A 125 -5.51 17.42 8.74
C PRO A 125 -4.30 18.33 8.53
N LEU A 126 -3.41 18.46 9.53
CA LEU A 126 -2.22 19.29 9.43
C LEU A 126 -1.25 18.73 8.40
N VAL A 127 -1.09 17.40 8.36
CA VAL A 127 -0.29 16.72 7.34
C VAL A 127 -0.91 16.93 5.96
N LYS A 128 -2.24 16.78 5.84
CA LYS A 128 -2.94 17.02 4.57
C LYS A 128 -2.68 18.43 4.03
N THR A 129 -2.82 19.46 4.88
CA THR A 129 -2.60 20.85 4.47
C THR A 129 -1.13 21.16 4.21
N CYS A 130 -0.20 20.56 4.96
CA CYS A 130 1.24 20.78 4.78
C CYS A 130 1.72 20.36 3.39
N PHE A 131 1.15 19.31 2.80
CA PHE A 131 1.53 18.81 1.48
C PHE A 131 0.68 19.38 0.33
N ALA A 132 -0.26 20.28 0.63
CA ALA A 132 -1.01 21.02 -0.38
C ALA A 132 -0.25 22.29 -0.82
N ASP A 133 1.01 22.10 -1.24
CA ASP A 133 1.94 23.18 -1.60
C ASP A 133 2.70 22.84 -2.89
N GLU A 134 2.51 23.65 -3.93
CA GLU A 134 3.15 23.49 -5.25
C GLU A 134 4.65 23.81 -5.22
N LEU A 135 5.13 24.52 -4.19
CA LEU A 135 6.55 24.83 -4.01
C LEU A 135 7.36 23.60 -3.61
N ILE A 136 6.73 22.53 -3.12
CA ILE A 136 7.41 21.28 -2.80
C ILE A 136 8.02 20.66 -4.07
N ASN A 137 9.27 20.23 -3.96
CA ASN A 137 10.07 19.71 -5.07
C ASN A 137 9.57 18.40 -5.69
N PHE A 138 8.57 17.76 -5.11
CA PHE A 138 7.92 16.54 -5.61
C PHE A 138 6.42 16.78 -5.76
N ASP A 139 5.85 16.32 -6.88
CA ASP A 139 4.41 16.42 -7.12
C ASP A 139 3.67 15.32 -6.36
N PHE A 140 3.13 15.68 -5.18
CA PHE A 140 2.34 14.79 -4.35
C PHE A 140 0.89 14.63 -4.83
N ALA A 141 0.43 15.42 -5.81
CA ALA A 141 -0.89 15.27 -6.41
C ALA A 141 -0.90 14.16 -7.48
N ASP A 142 0.20 14.01 -8.24
CA ASP A 142 0.39 12.90 -9.19
C ASP A 142 1.76 12.19 -9.02
N PRO A 143 1.91 11.39 -7.96
CA PRO A 143 3.17 10.68 -7.69
C PRO A 143 3.56 9.71 -8.82
N ARG A 144 2.60 9.16 -9.57
CA ARG A 144 2.89 8.21 -10.65
C ARG A 144 3.50 8.92 -11.86
N ALA A 145 2.97 10.09 -12.24
CA ALA A 145 3.57 10.90 -13.29
C ALA A 145 4.97 11.40 -12.89
N ALA A 146 5.16 11.77 -11.62
CA ALA A 146 6.48 12.15 -11.10
C ALA A 146 7.50 11.00 -11.24
N PHE A 147 7.12 9.77 -10.88
CA PHE A 147 7.98 8.60 -11.10
C PHE A 147 8.24 8.34 -12.59
N GLY A 148 7.26 8.55 -13.46
CA GLY A 148 7.42 8.44 -14.91
C GLY A 148 8.46 9.42 -15.47
N LYS A 149 8.35 10.71 -15.11
CA LYS A 149 9.34 11.74 -15.49
C LYS A 149 10.73 11.41 -14.95
N ALA A 150 10.83 10.96 -13.70
CA ALA A 150 12.09 10.55 -13.11
C ALA A 150 12.72 9.35 -13.86
N ALA A 151 11.90 8.36 -14.25
CA ALA A 151 12.36 7.21 -15.03
C ALA A 151 12.91 7.61 -16.42
N LEU A 152 12.34 8.66 -17.03
CA LEU A 152 12.84 9.25 -18.27
C LEU A 152 14.03 10.21 -18.07
N ARG A 153 14.44 10.46 -16.82
CA ARG A 153 15.45 11.47 -16.45
C ARG A 153 15.06 12.90 -16.85
N GLU A 154 13.75 13.17 -16.87
CA GLU A 154 13.15 14.47 -17.18
C GLU A 154 12.76 15.24 -15.91
N TRP A 155 13.16 14.76 -14.73
CA TRP A 155 12.89 15.45 -13.47
C TRP A 155 13.95 16.53 -13.21
N ASP A 156 13.53 17.79 -13.20
CA ASP A 156 14.39 18.97 -13.06
C ASP A 156 14.32 19.64 -11.68
N ARG A 157 13.48 19.14 -10.77
CA ARG A 157 13.27 19.69 -9.43
C ARG A 157 14.05 18.96 -8.32
N CYS A 158 15.05 18.15 -8.65
CA CYS A 158 15.93 17.55 -7.64
C CYS A 158 16.65 18.64 -6.84
N ALA A 159 16.60 18.56 -5.51
CA ALA A 159 17.30 19.48 -4.62
C ALA A 159 18.37 18.76 -3.80
N GLY A 160 19.32 19.54 -3.27
CA GLY A 160 20.44 19.01 -2.48
C GLY A 160 21.64 18.56 -3.32
N GLU A 161 21.63 18.80 -4.63
CA GLU A 161 22.79 18.59 -5.49
C GLU A 161 23.99 19.45 -5.05
N ARG A 162 25.20 18.92 -5.25
CA ARG A 162 26.45 19.57 -4.81
C ARG A 162 27.27 20.14 -5.97
N ALA A 163 26.72 20.18 -7.18
CA ALA A 163 27.42 20.65 -8.38
C ALA A 163 28.03 22.05 -8.21
N PHE A 164 27.40 22.92 -7.41
CA PHE A 164 27.91 24.27 -7.13
C PHE A 164 29.27 24.30 -6.42
N VAL A 165 29.59 23.29 -5.61
CA VAL A 165 30.85 23.21 -4.83
C VAL A 165 31.84 22.17 -5.37
N ILE A 166 31.50 21.53 -6.50
CA ILE A 166 32.33 20.50 -7.13
C ILE A 166 32.96 21.12 -8.39
N PRO A 167 34.29 21.03 -8.59
CA PRO A 167 34.93 21.50 -9.82
C PRO A 167 34.33 20.83 -11.06
N ALA A 168 34.32 21.57 -12.18
CA ALA A 168 33.98 20.99 -13.47
C ALA A 168 34.92 19.80 -13.78
N LYS A 169 34.35 18.73 -14.34
CA LYS A 169 35.12 17.59 -14.86
C LYS A 169 35.60 17.86 -16.27
#